data_AF-A0A9D6E8D7-F1
#
_entry.id   AF-A0A9D6E8D7-F1
#
_cell.length_a   1.000
_cell.length_b   1.000
_cell.length_c   1.000
_cell.angle_alpha   90.00
_cell.angle_beta   90.00
_cell.angle_gamma   90.00
#
_symmetry.space_group_name_H-M   'P 1'
#
loop_
_entity.id
_entity.type
_entity.pdbx_description
1 polymer ?
#
loop_
_entity_poly.entity_id
_entity_poly.type
_entity_poly.pdbx_seq_one_letter_code
_entity_poly.pdbx_strand_id
1 'polypeptide(L)'
;MAAQRLRDVDAAERAFRFKGLVYALLVGVALGGLAGPRLVLLLQQQGKLQGVDPVFGAVIGFPAVAGLVYAVAMWVAGRAHAMAETIHNPSGDSTPYKPQYSYAASLVIRGRYAEAAAAYELHAIENPAEPEPYLQLARLHRDKLQQYDDALTWFRRVRTDATLGPGQELYVIQEIIDLYTQKLRTPRKAIPELTLVCQRFPATPAARAAETQLAEMREMLARERDALEPFTAQFLKHIGRSSIAAAAAATRSVIEEQAVRDALRESGNDPQKAAERLGVPVNQLREKMRELGIGS
;
A
#
# COMPACT_ATOMS: atom_id res chain seq x y z
N MET A 1 -12.76 34.23 -34.66
CA MET A 1 -13.25 32.84 -34.51
C MET A 1 -13.67 32.46 -33.08
N ALA A 2 -13.84 33.39 -32.12
CA ALA A 2 -14.19 33.06 -30.74
C ALA A 2 -15.71 32.90 -30.47
N ALA A 3 -16.57 33.51 -31.29
CA ALA A 3 -18.02 33.54 -31.05
C ALA A 3 -18.74 32.20 -31.34
N GLN A 4 -18.16 31.31 -32.15
CA GLN A 4 -18.76 30.00 -32.43
C GLN A 4 -18.60 29.01 -31.25
N ARG A 5 -17.48 29.06 -30.51
CA ARG A 5 -17.23 28.13 -29.39
C ARG A 5 -18.18 28.31 -28.20
N LEU A 6 -18.61 29.53 -27.91
CA LEU A 6 -19.54 29.79 -26.79
C LEU A 6 -20.94 29.22 -27.06
N ARG A 7 -21.33 29.06 -28.34
CA ARG A 7 -22.66 28.55 -28.73
C ARG A 7 -22.75 27.03 -28.61
N ASP A 8 -21.64 26.31 -28.73
CA ASP A 8 -21.59 24.85 -28.66
C ASP A 8 -21.60 24.31 -27.22
N VAL A 9 -20.93 25.00 -26.29
CA VAL A 9 -20.93 24.64 -24.85
C VAL A 9 -22.35 24.68 -24.28
N ASP A 10 -23.10 25.71 -24.67
CA ASP A 10 -24.48 25.96 -24.27
C ASP A 10 -25.47 24.91 -24.81
N ALA A 11 -25.16 24.30 -25.96
CA ALA A 11 -25.96 23.23 -26.56
C ALA A 11 -25.70 21.88 -25.88
N ALA A 12 -24.43 21.59 -25.54
CA ALA A 12 -24.04 20.37 -24.84
C ALA A 12 -24.63 20.32 -23.42
N GLU A 13 -24.60 21.44 -22.69
CA GLU A 13 -25.18 21.51 -21.35
C GLU A 13 -26.71 21.32 -21.37
N ARG A 14 -27.39 21.94 -22.33
CA ARG A 14 -28.85 21.75 -22.51
C ARG A 14 -29.21 20.32 -22.88
N ALA A 15 -28.43 19.67 -23.75
CA ALA A 15 -28.64 18.28 -24.13
C ALA A 15 -28.45 17.33 -22.94
N PHE A 16 -27.46 17.61 -22.08
CA PHE A 16 -27.21 16.81 -20.87
C PHE A 16 -28.33 16.96 -19.84
N ARG A 17 -28.77 18.20 -19.56
CA ARG A 17 -29.89 18.47 -18.65
C ARG A 17 -31.19 17.82 -19.14
N PHE A 18 -31.45 17.89 -20.46
CA PHE A 18 -32.62 17.26 -21.05
C PHE A 18 -32.59 15.74 -20.92
N LYS A 19 -31.44 15.09 -21.22
CA LYS A 19 -31.29 13.63 -21.02
C LYS A 19 -31.47 13.23 -19.56
N GLY A 20 -30.88 13.97 -18.62
CA GLY A 20 -31.05 13.73 -17.18
C GLY A 20 -32.52 13.82 -16.74
N LEU A 21 -33.25 14.81 -17.24
CA LEU A 21 -34.68 14.97 -16.98
C LEU A 21 -35.51 13.81 -17.55
N VAL A 22 -35.21 13.35 -18.77
CA VAL A 22 -35.88 12.20 -19.39
C VAL A 22 -35.64 10.91 -18.60
N TYR A 23 -34.41 10.64 -18.15
CA TYR A 23 -34.13 9.47 -17.31
C TYR A 23 -34.82 9.56 -15.94
N ALA A 24 -34.81 10.73 -15.30
CA ALA A 24 -35.49 10.93 -14.02
C ALA A 24 -37.02 10.71 -14.13
N LEU A 25 -37.63 11.17 -15.22
CA LEU A 25 -39.05 10.92 -15.50
C LEU A 25 -39.33 9.44 -15.74
N LEU A 26 -38.53 8.74 -16.56
CA LEU A 26 -38.72 7.31 -16.83
C LEU A 26 -38.60 6.46 -15.57
N VAL A 27 -37.57 6.71 -14.75
CA VAL A 27 -37.37 6.03 -13.46
C VAL A 27 -38.48 6.40 -12.48
N GLY A 28 -38.91 7.66 -12.45
CA GLY A 28 -40.02 8.13 -11.64
C GLY A 28 -41.33 7.41 -11.98
N VAL A 29 -41.64 7.23 -13.26
CA VAL A 29 -42.86 6.52 -13.70
C VAL A 29 -42.79 5.04 -13.29
N ALA A 30 -41.65 4.39 -13.54
CA ALA A 30 -41.49 2.97 -13.25
C ALA A 30 -41.53 2.67 -11.74
N LEU A 31 -40.82 3.44 -10.92
CA LEU A 31 -40.73 3.20 -9.48
C LEU A 31 -41.88 3.87 -8.72
N GLY A 32 -42.15 5.15 -8.96
CA GLY A 32 -43.19 5.90 -8.26
C GLY A 32 -44.60 5.49 -8.67
N GLY A 33 -44.83 5.25 -9.96
CA GLY A 33 -46.13 4.86 -10.50
C GLY A 33 -46.55 3.44 -10.10
N LEU A 34 -45.61 2.49 -10.03
CA LEU A 34 -45.92 1.10 -9.68
C LEU A 34 -45.79 0.81 -8.18
N ALA A 35 -44.79 1.39 -7.49
CA ALA A 35 -44.58 1.13 -6.06
C ALA A 35 -45.47 2.01 -5.17
N GLY A 36 -45.85 3.21 -5.62
CA GLY A 36 -46.67 4.15 -4.85
C GLY A 36 -48.03 3.57 -4.41
N PRO A 37 -48.87 3.05 -5.34
CA PRO A 37 -50.14 2.41 -4.99
C PRO A 37 -49.96 1.21 -4.06
N ARG A 38 -48.89 0.43 -4.26
CA ARG A 38 -48.59 -0.76 -3.45
C ARG A 38 -48.20 -0.38 -2.02
N LEU A 39 -47.47 0.72 -1.84
CA LEU A 39 -47.13 1.26 -0.52
C LEU A 39 -48.38 1.76 0.23
N VAL A 40 -49.26 2.50 -0.45
CA VAL A 40 -50.52 2.97 0.16
C VAL A 40 -51.42 1.80 0.56
N LEU A 41 -51.54 0.77 -0.29
CA LEU A 41 -52.25 -0.47 0.05
C LEU A 41 -51.65 -1.18 1.27
N LEU A 42 -50.32 -1.26 1.37
CA LEU A 42 -49.66 -1.85 2.54
C LEU A 42 -49.91 -1.03 3.83
N LEU A 43 -49.91 0.30 3.73
CA LEU A 43 -50.19 1.18 4.87
C LEU A 43 -51.67 1.16 5.28
N GLN A 44 -52.58 0.96 4.33
CA GLN A 44 -54.00 0.70 4.59
C GLN A 44 -54.20 -0.63 5.32
N GLN A 45 -53.51 -1.70 4.92
CA GLN A 45 -53.56 -3.00 5.61
C GLN A 45 -53.07 -2.92 7.07
N GLN A 46 -52.12 -2.02 7.36
CA GLN A 46 -51.66 -1.76 8.72
C GLN A 46 -52.60 -0.84 9.53
N GLY A 47 -53.73 -0.40 8.94
CA GLY A 47 -54.70 0.49 9.58
C GLY A 47 -54.19 1.93 9.81
N LYS A 48 -53.03 2.31 9.26
CA LYS A 48 -52.41 3.62 9.50
C LYS A 48 -52.99 4.74 8.65
N LEU A 49 -53.60 4.40 7.50
CA LEU A 49 -54.21 5.34 6.58
C LEU A 49 -55.57 4.78 6.17
N GLN A 50 -56.66 5.26 6.75
CA GLN A 50 -58.01 4.93 6.30
C GLN A 50 -58.55 6.07 5.45
N GLY A 51 -59.13 5.75 4.27
CA GLY A 51 -59.82 6.72 3.41
C GLY A 51 -58.99 7.41 2.33
N VAL A 52 -57.69 7.13 2.20
CA VAL A 52 -56.86 7.70 1.12
C VAL A 52 -56.88 6.78 -0.09
N ASP A 53 -57.34 7.28 -1.24
CA ASP A 53 -57.38 6.51 -2.50
C ASP A 53 -55.95 6.11 -2.95
N PRO A 54 -55.68 4.84 -3.31
CA PRO A 54 -54.40 4.41 -3.88
C PRO A 54 -53.90 5.23 -5.08
N VAL A 55 -54.81 5.83 -5.85
CA VAL A 55 -54.47 6.74 -6.97
C VAL A 55 -53.72 7.98 -6.45
N PHE A 56 -54.08 8.47 -5.27
CA PHE A 56 -53.41 9.60 -4.63
C PHE A 56 -51.94 9.28 -4.29
N GLY A 57 -51.65 8.02 -3.96
CA GLY A 57 -50.29 7.52 -3.75
C GLY A 57 -49.41 7.58 -4.99
N ALA A 58 -49.97 7.30 -6.18
CA ALA A 58 -49.24 7.44 -7.43
C ALA A 58 -48.98 8.92 -7.78
N VAL A 59 -49.97 9.78 -7.56
CA VAL A 59 -49.86 11.22 -7.87
C VAL A 59 -48.82 11.92 -7.01
N ILE A 60 -48.66 11.55 -5.73
CA ILE A 60 -47.64 12.11 -4.84
C ILE A 60 -46.29 11.39 -4.96
N GLY A 61 -46.32 10.06 -5.12
CA GLY A 61 -45.10 9.25 -5.18
C GLY A 61 -44.25 9.55 -6.42
N PHE A 62 -44.87 9.80 -7.57
CA PHE A 62 -44.17 10.12 -8.81
C PHE A 62 -43.28 11.37 -8.73
N PRO A 63 -43.80 12.57 -8.39
CA PRO A 63 -42.97 13.77 -8.33
C PRO A 63 -41.93 13.73 -7.21
N ALA A 64 -42.22 13.06 -6.09
CA ALA A 64 -41.27 12.92 -4.99
C ALA A 64 -40.04 12.09 -5.38
N VAL A 65 -40.25 10.92 -6.01
CA VAL A 65 -39.16 10.05 -6.46
C VAL A 65 -38.40 10.66 -7.63
N ALA A 66 -39.11 11.21 -8.63
CA ALA A 66 -38.49 11.87 -9.77
C ALA A 66 -37.63 13.08 -9.34
N GLY A 67 -38.16 13.90 -8.42
CA GLY A 67 -37.45 15.04 -7.85
C GLY A 67 -36.20 14.64 -7.08
N LEU A 68 -36.27 13.57 -6.28
CA LEU A 68 -35.12 13.05 -5.53
C LEU A 68 -34.01 12.54 -6.47
N VAL A 69 -34.37 11.74 -7.48
CA VAL A 69 -33.40 11.22 -8.47
C VAL A 69 -32.73 12.37 -9.23
N TYR A 70 -33.51 13.36 -9.64
CA TYR A 70 -32.98 14.55 -10.31
C TYR A 70 -32.03 15.35 -9.40
N ALA A 71 -32.38 15.56 -8.13
CA ALA A 71 -31.53 16.26 -7.16
C ALA A 71 -30.20 15.54 -6.93
N VAL A 72 -30.21 14.21 -6.80
CA VAL A 72 -28.99 13.40 -6.65
C VAL A 72 -28.13 13.49 -7.90
N ALA A 73 -28.72 13.38 -9.09
CA ALA A 73 -27.98 13.51 -10.35
C ALA A 73 -27.30 14.89 -10.49
N MET A 74 -28.02 15.96 -10.14
CA MET A 74 -27.48 17.32 -10.17
C MET A 74 -26.39 17.54 -9.11
N TRP A 75 -26.53 16.92 -7.93
CA TRP A 75 -25.49 16.99 -6.88
C TRP A 75 -24.19 16.29 -7.30
N VAL A 76 -24.29 15.11 -7.92
CA VAL A 76 -23.14 14.38 -8.49
C VAL A 76 -22.50 15.18 -9.64
N ALA A 77 -23.31 15.74 -10.53
CA ALA A 77 -22.82 16.55 -11.65
C ALA A 77 -22.15 17.86 -11.17
N GLY A 78 -22.69 18.53 -10.15
CA GLY A 78 -22.10 19.72 -9.56
C GLY A 78 -20.75 19.45 -8.89
N ARG A 79 -20.60 18.28 -8.25
CA ARG A 79 -19.31 17.83 -7.70
C ARG A 79 -18.28 17.51 -8.78
N ALA A 80 -18.71 17.02 -9.94
CA ALA A 80 -17.83 16.81 -11.08
C ALA A 80 -17.39 18.14 -11.74
N HIS A 81 -18.27 19.15 -11.81
CA HIS A 81 -17.92 20.48 -12.33
C HIS A 81 -16.87 21.20 -11.48
N ALA A 82 -16.96 21.12 -10.16
CA ALA A 82 -15.95 21.66 -9.25
C ALA A 82 -14.55 21.02 -9.43
N MET A 83 -14.48 19.82 -10.02
CA MET A 83 -13.22 19.16 -10.40
C MET A 83 -12.80 19.40 -11.85
N ALA A 84 -13.68 19.92 -12.70
CA ALA A 84 -13.38 20.24 -14.10
C ALA A 84 -12.86 21.68 -14.26
N GLU A 85 -13.34 22.63 -13.45
CA GLU A 85 -12.85 24.01 -13.46
C GLU A 85 -11.38 24.12 -13.01
N THR A 86 -10.88 23.19 -12.19
CA THR A 86 -9.46 23.10 -11.83
C THR A 86 -8.56 22.60 -12.97
N ILE A 87 -9.13 22.05 -14.05
CA ILE A 87 -8.37 21.46 -15.16
C ILE A 87 -8.27 22.41 -16.36
N HIS A 88 -9.24 23.30 -16.58
CA HIS A 88 -9.35 24.04 -17.85
C HIS A 88 -8.91 25.50 -17.83
N ASN A 89 -8.49 26.08 -16.69
CA ASN A 89 -8.01 27.48 -16.70
C ASN A 89 -6.90 27.75 -15.66
N PRO A 90 -5.66 27.26 -15.85
CA PRO A 90 -4.54 27.72 -15.04
C PRO A 90 -4.18 29.14 -15.47
N SER A 91 -4.44 30.13 -14.62
CA SER A 91 -3.83 31.46 -14.75
C SER A 91 -2.30 31.30 -14.77
N GLY A 92 -1.64 31.86 -15.78
CA GLY A 92 -0.22 31.64 -16.10
C GLY A 92 0.81 32.14 -15.07
N ASP A 93 0.41 32.69 -13.93
CA ASP A 93 1.30 33.28 -12.93
C ASP A 93 1.50 32.43 -11.66
N SER A 94 0.80 31.30 -11.53
CA SER A 94 0.81 30.50 -10.29
C SER A 94 0.81 28.98 -10.49
N THR A 95 1.18 28.49 -11.67
CA THR A 95 1.48 27.06 -11.84
C THR A 95 2.97 26.84 -11.64
N PRO A 96 3.42 26.25 -10.51
CA PRO A 96 4.79 25.78 -10.39
C PRO A 96 5.08 24.90 -11.60
N TYR A 97 6.18 25.19 -12.30
CA TYR A 97 6.69 24.33 -13.37
C TYR A 97 6.90 22.93 -12.78
N LYS A 98 5.95 22.02 -13.02
CA LYS A 98 6.15 20.61 -12.70
C LYS A 98 7.12 20.08 -13.75
N PRO A 99 8.30 19.54 -13.36
CA PRO A 99 9.24 18.94 -14.29
C PRO A 99 8.49 17.95 -15.17
N GLN A 100 8.37 18.26 -16.45
CA GLN A 100 7.69 17.37 -17.37
C GLN A 100 8.67 16.26 -17.72
N TYR A 101 8.53 15.10 -17.07
CA TYR A 101 9.20 13.84 -17.42
C TYR A 101 8.75 13.29 -18.79
N SER A 102 8.53 14.18 -19.74
CA SER A 102 7.96 13.94 -21.07
C SER A 102 8.78 12.93 -21.85
N TYR A 103 10.11 12.96 -21.73
CA TYR A 103 10.99 11.98 -22.37
C TYR A 103 10.76 10.57 -21.81
N ALA A 104 10.89 10.38 -20.48
CA ALA A 104 10.67 9.08 -19.84
C ALA A 104 9.24 8.55 -20.08
N ALA A 105 8.23 9.41 -19.95
CA ALA A 105 6.85 9.07 -20.24
C ALA A 105 6.63 8.66 -21.71
N SER A 106 7.29 9.35 -22.66
CA SER A 106 7.22 8.98 -24.08
C SER A 106 7.80 7.59 -24.35
N LEU A 107 8.85 7.20 -23.62
CA LEU A 107 9.43 5.85 -23.70
C LEU A 107 8.46 4.80 -23.17
N VAL A 108 7.75 5.07 -22.06
CA VAL A 108 6.69 4.19 -21.53
C VAL A 108 5.58 3.98 -22.57
N ILE A 109 5.11 5.06 -23.21
CA ILE A 109 4.06 4.99 -24.24
C ILE A 109 4.52 4.16 -25.45
N ARG A 110 5.80 4.25 -25.82
CA ARG A 110 6.42 3.47 -26.90
C ARG A 110 6.72 2.01 -26.51
N GLY A 111 6.43 1.60 -25.28
CA GLY A 111 6.72 0.25 -24.78
C GLY A 111 8.20 0.00 -24.47
N ARG A 112 9.05 1.04 -24.48
CA ARG A 112 10.49 0.95 -24.17
C ARG A 112 10.72 1.04 -22.66
N TYR A 113 10.22 0.04 -21.93
CA TYR A 113 10.14 0.09 -20.47
C TYR A 113 11.51 0.11 -19.77
N ALA A 114 12.51 -0.64 -20.26
CA ALA A 114 13.85 -0.63 -19.66
C ALA A 114 14.53 0.75 -19.78
N GLU A 115 14.37 1.40 -20.93
CA GLU A 115 14.94 2.74 -21.15
C GLU A 115 14.17 3.82 -20.39
N ALA A 116 12.84 3.67 -20.28
CA ALA A 116 12.04 4.53 -19.42
C ALA A 116 12.48 4.40 -17.96
N ALA A 117 12.76 3.18 -17.48
CA ALA A 117 13.26 2.94 -16.13
C ALA A 117 14.60 3.66 -15.90
N ALA A 118 15.56 3.51 -16.82
CA ALA A 118 16.85 4.21 -16.75
C ALA A 118 16.69 5.75 -16.76
N ALA A 119 15.76 6.28 -17.55
CA ALA A 119 15.47 7.71 -17.59
C ALA A 119 14.85 8.22 -16.27
N TYR A 120 13.92 7.48 -15.67
CA TYR A 120 13.37 7.83 -14.35
C TYR A 120 14.40 7.69 -13.24
N GLU A 121 15.28 6.69 -13.30
CA GLU A 121 16.37 6.51 -12.35
C GLU A 121 17.35 7.70 -12.39
N LEU A 122 17.72 8.16 -13.59
CA LEU A 122 18.54 9.36 -13.74
C LEU A 122 17.89 10.57 -13.07
N HIS A 123 16.59 10.78 -13.30
CA HIS A 123 15.85 11.87 -12.67
C HIS A 123 15.75 11.73 -11.14
N ALA A 124 15.61 10.51 -10.64
CA ALA A 124 15.61 10.22 -9.20
C ALA A 124 16.97 10.57 -8.55
N ILE A 125 18.08 10.33 -9.26
CA ILE A 125 19.43 10.68 -8.82
C ILE A 125 19.65 12.21 -8.90
N GLU A 126 19.20 12.86 -9.97
CA GLU A 126 19.32 14.31 -10.15
C GLU A 126 18.53 15.10 -9.11
N ASN A 127 17.32 14.61 -8.77
CA ASN A 127 16.41 15.28 -7.84
C ASN A 127 15.88 14.31 -6.78
N PRO A 128 16.70 13.92 -5.78
CA PRO A 128 16.32 12.90 -4.81
C PRO A 128 15.15 13.30 -3.91
N ALA A 129 14.95 14.60 -3.68
CA ALA A 129 13.86 15.10 -2.87
C ALA A 129 12.48 14.94 -3.53
N GLU A 130 12.42 14.77 -4.86
CA GLU A 130 11.17 14.68 -5.60
C GLU A 130 10.66 13.22 -5.66
N PRO A 131 9.44 12.93 -5.18
CA PRO A 131 8.97 11.55 -5.10
C PRO A 131 8.52 10.97 -6.44
N GLU A 132 8.15 11.80 -7.41
CA GLU A 132 7.49 11.36 -8.64
C GLU A 132 8.35 10.41 -9.50
N PRO A 133 9.65 10.68 -9.76
CA PRO A 133 10.51 9.74 -10.49
C PRO A 133 10.58 8.36 -9.85
N TYR A 134 10.75 8.30 -8.53
CA TYR A 134 10.82 7.05 -7.78
C TYR A 134 9.50 6.28 -7.85
N LEU A 135 8.36 6.97 -7.73
CA LEU A 135 7.03 6.36 -7.82
C LEU A 135 6.76 5.79 -9.21
N GLN A 136 7.10 6.54 -10.27
CA GLN A 136 6.93 6.09 -11.65
C GLN A 136 7.84 4.90 -11.95
N LEU A 137 9.08 4.92 -11.46
CA LEU A 137 10.03 3.82 -11.58
C LEU A 137 9.51 2.55 -10.86
N ALA A 138 9.06 2.68 -9.61
CA ALA A 138 8.51 1.56 -8.85
C ALA A 138 7.27 0.94 -9.52
N ARG A 139 6.35 1.77 -10.03
CA ARG A 139 5.17 1.32 -10.79
C ARG A 139 5.56 0.62 -12.09
N LEU A 140 6.58 1.14 -12.80
CA LEU A 140 7.07 0.55 -14.04
C LEU A 140 7.64 -0.86 -13.80
N HIS A 141 8.44 -1.02 -12.74
CA HIS A 141 8.94 -2.34 -12.31
C HIS A 141 7.79 -3.29 -11.93
N ARG A 142 6.78 -2.80 -11.20
CA ARG A 142 5.62 -3.59 -10.78
C ARG A 142 4.75 -4.05 -11.95
N ASP A 143 4.34 -3.12 -12.82
CA ASP A 143 3.25 -3.33 -13.78
C ASP A 143 3.75 -3.83 -15.14
N LYS A 144 4.92 -3.35 -15.58
CA LYS A 144 5.42 -3.63 -16.94
C LYS A 144 6.55 -4.64 -16.95
N LEU A 145 7.51 -4.50 -16.04
CA LEU A 145 8.66 -5.41 -15.97
C LEU A 145 8.41 -6.63 -15.09
N GLN A 146 7.36 -6.59 -14.23
CA GLN A 146 7.01 -7.64 -13.27
C GLN A 146 8.16 -8.01 -12.32
N GLN A 147 9.07 -7.07 -12.07
CA GLN A 147 10.19 -7.19 -11.15
C GLN A 147 9.75 -6.69 -9.78
N TYR A 148 9.03 -7.52 -9.03
CA TYR A 148 8.36 -7.11 -7.80
C TYR A 148 9.33 -6.74 -6.67
N ASP A 149 10.47 -7.43 -6.55
CA ASP A 149 11.50 -7.11 -5.56
C ASP A 149 12.18 -5.75 -5.86
N ASP A 150 12.41 -5.44 -7.13
CA ASP A 150 12.96 -4.14 -7.55
C ASP A 150 11.94 -3.02 -7.30
N ALA A 151 10.66 -3.26 -7.63
CA ALA A 151 9.58 -2.33 -7.33
C ALA A 151 9.50 -2.02 -5.82
N LEU A 152 9.62 -3.04 -4.97
CA LEU A 152 9.64 -2.88 -3.53
C LEU A 152 10.84 -2.05 -3.04
N THR A 153 12.02 -2.29 -3.63
CA THR A 153 13.23 -1.53 -3.33
C THR A 153 13.05 -0.06 -3.68
N TRP A 154 12.45 0.25 -4.84
CA TRP A 154 12.16 1.61 -5.23
C TRP A 154 11.11 2.27 -4.35
N PHE A 155 9.99 1.61 -4.03
CA PHE A 155 9.00 2.17 -3.09
C PHE A 155 9.59 2.49 -1.71
N ARG A 156 10.53 1.67 -1.22
CA ARG A 156 11.25 1.94 0.02
C ARG A 156 12.17 3.16 -0.10
N ARG A 157 12.92 3.27 -1.20
CA ARG A 157 13.75 4.46 -1.48
C ARG A 157 12.92 5.73 -1.52
N VAL A 158 11.73 5.74 -2.13
CA VAL A 158 10.83 6.91 -2.10
C VAL A 158 10.63 7.41 -0.66
N ARG A 159 10.42 6.51 0.31
CA ARG A 159 10.16 6.88 1.70
C ARG A 159 11.38 7.38 2.45
N THR A 160 12.58 6.97 2.03
CA THR A 160 13.83 7.34 2.69
C THR A 160 14.43 8.61 2.09
N ASP A 161 14.39 8.72 0.76
CA ASP A 161 15.17 9.70 0.02
C ASP A 161 14.32 10.92 -0.38
N ALA A 162 13.02 10.73 -0.65
CA ALA A 162 12.13 11.79 -1.13
C ALA A 162 11.31 12.44 -0.01
N THR A 163 10.91 13.70 -0.23
CA THR A 163 10.04 14.42 0.69
C THR A 163 8.58 14.11 0.39
N LEU A 164 7.95 13.28 1.22
CA LEU A 164 6.56 12.84 1.03
C LEU A 164 5.57 13.63 1.89
N GLY A 165 4.48 14.06 1.26
CA GLY A 165 3.30 14.49 2.01
C GLY A 165 2.60 13.29 2.68
N PRO A 166 1.82 13.50 3.76
CA PRO A 166 1.16 12.42 4.50
C PRO A 166 0.32 11.48 3.62
N GLY A 167 -0.41 12.03 2.64
CA GLY A 167 -1.22 11.22 1.72
C GLY A 167 -0.40 10.38 0.73
N GLN A 168 0.73 10.91 0.25
CA GLN A 168 1.63 10.17 -0.64
C GLN A 168 2.36 9.07 0.12
N GLU A 169 2.78 9.34 1.36
CA GLU A 169 3.39 8.33 2.20
C GLU A 169 2.43 7.18 2.51
N LEU A 170 1.19 7.48 2.90
CA LEU A 170 0.16 6.46 3.09
C LEU A 170 -0.02 5.62 1.82
N TYR A 171 -0.09 6.27 0.66
CA TYR A 171 -0.19 5.59 -0.63
C TYR A 171 1.00 4.66 -0.88
N VAL A 172 2.24 5.10 -0.64
CA VAL A 172 3.44 4.25 -0.82
C VAL A 172 3.41 3.04 0.13
N ILE A 173 3.00 3.22 1.37
CA ILE A 173 2.91 2.12 2.34
C ILE A 173 1.85 1.11 1.88
N GLN A 174 0.70 1.56 1.39
CA GLN A 174 -0.33 0.68 0.82
C GLN A 174 0.21 -0.11 -0.38
N GLU A 175 0.96 0.53 -1.28
CA GLU A 175 1.58 -0.16 -2.42
C GLU A 175 2.58 -1.25 -2.00
N ILE A 176 3.35 -1.00 -0.94
CA ILE A 176 4.26 -2.01 -0.37
C ILE A 176 3.47 -3.18 0.24
N ILE A 177 2.37 -2.90 0.96
CA ILE A 177 1.49 -3.94 1.52
C ILE A 177 0.88 -4.80 0.40
N ASP A 178 0.38 -4.18 -0.66
CA ASP A 178 -0.20 -4.88 -1.81
C ASP A 178 0.84 -5.75 -2.54
N LEU A 179 2.08 -5.25 -2.71
CA LEU A 179 3.18 -6.05 -3.26
C LEU A 179 3.45 -7.30 -2.43
N TYR A 180 3.52 -7.18 -1.10
CA TYR A 180 3.78 -8.31 -0.21
C TYR A 180 2.66 -9.34 -0.21
N THR A 181 1.41 -8.87 -0.16
CA THR A 181 0.25 -9.74 -0.02
C THR A 181 -0.12 -10.40 -1.35
N GLN A 182 -0.11 -9.66 -2.46
CA GLN A 182 -0.65 -10.13 -3.73
C GLN A 182 0.43 -10.70 -4.67
N LYS A 183 1.58 -10.04 -4.80
CA LYS A 183 2.58 -10.37 -5.82
C LYS A 183 3.69 -11.28 -5.29
N LEU A 184 4.32 -10.90 -4.19
CA LEU A 184 5.42 -11.64 -3.57
C LEU A 184 4.94 -12.81 -2.70
N ARG A 185 3.65 -12.89 -2.38
CA ARG A 185 3.05 -13.94 -1.53
C ARG A 185 3.78 -14.15 -0.21
N THR A 186 4.25 -13.05 0.38
CA THR A 186 4.95 -13.04 1.67
C THR A 186 4.20 -12.14 2.67
N PRO A 187 2.93 -12.46 3.00
CA PRO A 187 2.07 -11.60 3.83
C PRO A 187 2.66 -11.31 5.21
N ARG A 188 3.49 -12.21 5.76
CA ARG A 188 4.21 -11.99 7.02
C ARG A 188 5.07 -10.72 7.01
N LYS A 189 5.64 -10.36 5.85
CA LYS A 189 6.46 -9.15 5.70
C LYS A 189 5.62 -7.86 5.62
N ALA A 190 4.30 -7.97 5.39
CA ALA A 190 3.39 -6.82 5.38
C ALA A 190 2.99 -6.34 6.78
N ILE A 191 3.08 -7.19 7.81
CA ILE A 191 2.69 -6.87 9.19
C ILE A 191 3.35 -5.59 9.75
N PRO A 192 4.68 -5.38 9.64
CA PRO A 192 5.28 -4.14 10.11
C PRO A 192 4.74 -2.90 9.38
N GLU A 193 4.46 -3.02 8.07
CA GLU A 193 3.93 -1.92 7.27
C GLU A 193 2.46 -1.62 7.64
N LEU A 194 1.64 -2.65 7.89
CA LEU A 194 0.27 -2.49 8.40
C LEU A 194 0.26 -1.81 9.77
N THR A 195 1.15 -2.24 10.68
CA THR A 195 1.32 -1.60 11.99
C THR A 195 1.68 -0.13 11.83
N LEU A 196 2.57 0.19 10.88
CA LEU A 196 2.98 1.55 10.61
C LEU A 196 1.82 2.42 10.12
N VAL A 197 0.93 1.89 9.27
CA VAL A 197 -0.30 2.61 8.84
C VAL A 197 -1.16 2.97 10.05
N CYS A 198 -1.41 2.00 10.95
CA CYS A 198 -2.23 2.23 12.14
C CYS A 198 -1.62 3.29 13.07
N GLN A 199 -0.29 3.27 13.23
CA GLN A 199 0.42 4.20 14.11
C GLN A 199 0.52 5.61 13.55
N ARG A 200 0.85 5.77 12.25
CA ARG A 200 1.10 7.08 11.64
C ARG A 200 -0.13 7.78 11.11
N PHE A 201 -1.17 7.03 10.74
CA PHE A 201 -2.39 7.57 10.15
C PHE A 201 -3.63 7.17 10.94
N PRO A 202 -3.67 7.39 12.28
CA PRO A 202 -4.82 7.05 13.09
C PRO A 202 -6.04 7.85 12.59
N ALA A 203 -7.23 7.25 12.73
CA ALA A 203 -8.51 7.79 12.25
C ALA A 203 -8.74 7.80 10.72
N THR A 204 -7.80 7.34 9.90
CA THR A 204 -8.06 7.15 8.45
C THR A 204 -8.87 5.87 8.17
N PRO A 205 -9.65 5.81 7.08
CA PRO A 205 -10.25 4.55 6.63
C PRO A 205 -9.21 3.45 6.36
N ALA A 206 -8.02 3.85 5.90
CA ALA A 206 -6.90 2.96 5.66
C ALA A 206 -6.40 2.30 6.94
N ALA A 207 -6.28 3.04 8.05
CA ALA A 207 -5.90 2.47 9.35
C ALA A 207 -6.92 1.44 9.84
N ARG A 208 -8.22 1.70 9.71
CA ARG A 208 -9.26 0.72 10.07
C ARG A 208 -9.16 -0.56 9.24
N ALA A 209 -8.95 -0.44 7.94
CA ALA A 209 -8.74 -1.59 7.07
C ALA A 209 -7.45 -2.36 7.43
N ALA A 210 -6.38 -1.64 7.75
CA ALA A 210 -5.11 -2.23 8.17
C ALA A 210 -5.24 -2.97 9.51
N GLU A 211 -6.02 -2.46 10.48
CA GLU A 211 -6.32 -3.14 11.73
C GLU A 211 -7.03 -4.48 11.50
N THR A 212 -8.03 -4.50 10.62
CA THR A 212 -8.74 -5.74 10.25
C THR A 212 -7.78 -6.74 9.62
N GLN A 213 -7.01 -6.32 8.60
CA GLN A 213 -6.03 -7.20 7.95
C GLN A 213 -4.96 -7.70 8.92
N LEU A 214 -4.51 -6.87 9.86
CA LEU A 214 -3.51 -7.25 10.85
C LEU A 214 -4.06 -8.28 11.84
N ALA A 215 -5.32 -8.17 12.24
CA ALA A 215 -6.00 -9.18 13.05
C ALA A 215 -6.08 -10.53 12.31
N GLU A 216 -6.51 -10.51 11.05
CA GLU A 216 -6.56 -11.72 10.19
C GLU A 216 -5.18 -12.38 10.03
N MET A 217 -4.13 -11.58 9.78
CA MET A 217 -2.77 -12.08 9.65
C MET A 217 -2.25 -12.68 10.96
N ARG A 218 -2.57 -12.09 12.11
CA ARG A 218 -2.20 -12.64 13.43
C ARG A 218 -2.89 -13.97 13.70
N GLU A 219 -4.16 -14.10 13.34
CA GLU A 219 -4.90 -15.36 13.49
C GLU A 219 -4.33 -16.45 12.57
N MET A 220 -4.03 -16.11 11.32
CA MET A 220 -3.35 -17.02 10.39
C MET A 220 -2.01 -17.50 10.97
N LEU A 221 -1.19 -16.59 11.50
CA LEU A 221 0.10 -16.95 12.11
C LEU A 221 -0.04 -17.78 13.38
N ALA A 222 -1.04 -17.51 14.21
CA ALA A 222 -1.35 -18.32 15.38
C ALA A 222 -1.69 -19.75 14.96
N ARG A 223 -2.56 -19.91 13.95
CA ARG A 223 -2.92 -21.24 13.39
C ARG A 223 -1.71 -21.97 12.83
N GLU A 224 -0.85 -21.29 12.06
CA GLU A 224 0.38 -21.88 11.53
C GLU A 224 1.34 -22.31 12.64
N ARG A 225 1.50 -21.50 13.69
CA ARG A 225 2.33 -21.84 14.86
C ARG A 225 1.78 -23.05 15.58
N ASP A 226 0.48 -23.08 15.85
CA ASP A 226 -0.17 -24.17 16.59
C ASP A 226 -0.12 -25.48 15.77
N ALA A 227 -0.18 -25.40 14.43
CA ALA A 227 0.04 -26.54 13.55
C ALA A 227 1.49 -27.07 13.55
N LEU A 228 2.47 -26.19 13.82
CA LEU A 228 3.89 -26.55 13.91
C LEU A 228 4.31 -27.04 15.30
N GLU A 229 3.52 -26.78 16.34
CA GLU A 229 3.82 -27.16 17.73
C GLU A 229 4.05 -28.69 17.90
N PRO A 230 3.24 -29.59 17.32
CA PRO A 230 3.49 -31.03 17.45
C PRO A 230 4.80 -31.44 16.78
N PHE A 231 5.13 -30.84 15.63
CA PHE A 231 6.37 -31.10 14.92
C PHE A 231 7.57 -30.59 15.72
N THR A 232 7.53 -29.37 16.24
CA THR A 232 8.62 -28.82 17.05
C THR A 232 8.79 -29.60 18.36
N ALA A 233 7.70 -30.01 19.02
CA ALA A 233 7.76 -30.87 20.20
C ALA A 233 8.35 -32.25 19.88
N GLN A 234 7.97 -32.87 18.76
CA GLN A 234 8.52 -34.16 18.30
C GLN A 234 10.00 -34.05 17.90
N PHE A 235 10.37 -32.96 17.21
CA PHE A 235 11.73 -32.65 16.82
C PHE A 235 12.62 -32.41 18.04
N LEU A 236 12.17 -31.60 19.00
CA LEU A 236 12.86 -31.35 20.27
C LEU A 236 12.95 -32.61 21.14
N LYS A 237 11.98 -33.53 21.04
CA LYS A 237 12.04 -34.84 21.72
C LYS A 237 13.12 -35.74 21.11
N HIS A 238 13.35 -35.68 19.79
CA HIS A 238 14.36 -36.50 19.10
C HIS A 238 15.75 -35.89 19.11
N ILE A 239 15.85 -34.56 19.04
CA ILE A 239 17.05 -33.79 19.34
C ILE A 239 17.18 -33.76 20.86
N GLY A 240 17.57 -34.89 21.43
CA GLY A 240 17.79 -35.01 22.87
C GLY A 240 18.68 -33.87 23.37
N ARG A 241 18.48 -33.44 24.63
CA ARG A 241 19.27 -32.35 25.28
C ARG A 241 20.78 -32.49 25.07
N SER A 242 21.29 -33.71 24.90
CA SER A 242 22.68 -34.02 24.58
C SER A 242 23.15 -33.47 23.22
N SER A 243 22.32 -33.50 22.19
CA SER A 243 22.67 -33.03 20.83
C SER A 243 22.72 -31.51 20.74
N ILE A 244 21.83 -30.79 21.46
CA ILE A 244 21.89 -29.33 21.58
C ILE A 244 23.11 -28.91 22.41
N ALA A 245 23.39 -29.60 23.52
CA ALA A 245 24.58 -29.33 24.34
C ALA A 245 25.88 -29.63 23.56
N ALA A 246 25.92 -30.71 22.78
CA ALA A 246 27.05 -31.05 21.92
C ALA A 246 27.24 -30.05 20.77
N ALA A 247 26.15 -29.62 20.12
CA ALA A 247 26.20 -28.58 19.09
C ALA A 247 26.64 -27.23 19.67
N ALA A 248 26.12 -26.83 20.84
CA ALA A 248 26.53 -25.60 21.51
C ALA A 248 28.00 -25.65 21.96
N ALA A 249 28.48 -26.79 22.46
CA ALA A 249 29.89 -26.99 22.81
C ALA A 249 30.79 -26.92 21.57
N ALA A 250 30.37 -27.54 20.45
CA ALA A 250 31.10 -27.47 19.19
C ALA A 250 31.19 -26.03 18.66
N THR A 251 30.08 -25.29 18.61
CA THR A 251 30.09 -23.89 18.15
C THR A 251 30.93 -23.00 19.07
N ARG A 252 30.87 -23.22 20.39
CA ARG A 252 31.70 -22.49 21.35
C ARG A 252 33.19 -22.74 21.12
N SER A 253 33.59 -23.98 20.86
CA SER A 253 34.99 -24.32 20.58
C SER A 253 35.51 -23.64 19.30
N VAL A 254 34.69 -23.57 18.24
CA VAL A 254 35.05 -22.89 16.98
C VAL A 254 35.17 -21.38 17.19
N ILE A 255 34.25 -20.76 17.92
CA ILE A 255 34.31 -19.32 18.24
C ILE A 255 35.54 -19.00 19.08
N GLU A 256 35.85 -19.81 20.08
CA GLU A 256 37.03 -19.62 20.92
C GLU A 256 38.34 -19.79 20.13
N GLU A 257 38.42 -20.79 19.24
CA GLU A 257 39.58 -20.98 18.34
C GLU A 257 39.77 -19.78 17.41
N GLN A 258 38.68 -19.28 16.83
CA GLN A 258 38.73 -18.16 15.89
C GLN A 258 39.09 -16.85 16.59
N ALA A 259 38.55 -16.60 17.78
CA ALA A 259 38.91 -15.46 18.62
C ALA A 259 40.40 -15.48 19.01
N VAL A 260 40.96 -16.66 19.32
CA VAL A 260 42.39 -16.82 19.62
C VAL A 260 43.25 -16.50 18.38
N ARG A 261 42.87 -17.00 17.20
CA ARG A 261 43.57 -16.71 15.94
C ARG A 261 43.53 -15.24 15.57
N ASP A 262 42.37 -14.60 15.70
CA ASP A 262 42.20 -13.18 15.38
C ASP A 262 43.01 -12.30 16.35
N ALA A 263 42.95 -12.59 17.66
CA ALA A 263 43.73 -11.87 18.67
C ALA A 263 45.24 -11.97 18.43
N LEU A 264 45.74 -13.15 18.04
CA LEU A 264 47.15 -13.37 17.69
C LEU A 264 47.56 -12.63 16.42
N ARG A 265 46.70 -12.65 15.39
CA ARG A 265 46.94 -11.92 14.15
C ARG A 265 47.06 -10.42 14.40
N GLU A 266 46.16 -9.87 15.22
CA GLU A 266 46.17 -8.45 15.57
C GLU A 266 47.28 -8.06 16.54
N SER A 267 47.82 -9.00 17.32
CA SER A 267 48.92 -8.75 18.26
C SER A 267 50.31 -8.94 17.64
N GLY A 268 50.38 -9.29 16.35
CA GLY A 268 51.65 -9.58 15.66
C GLY A 268 52.29 -10.89 16.14
N ASN A 269 51.49 -11.90 16.46
CA ASN A 269 51.88 -13.18 17.04
C ASN A 269 52.56 -13.08 18.42
N ASP A 270 52.36 -11.97 19.15
CA ASP A 270 52.79 -11.83 20.53
C ASP A 270 51.70 -12.41 21.48
N PRO A 271 51.97 -13.51 22.19
CA PRO A 271 51.01 -14.14 23.08
C PRO A 271 50.70 -13.30 24.33
N GLN A 272 51.57 -12.39 24.76
CA GLN A 272 51.28 -11.52 25.91
C GLN A 272 50.22 -10.47 25.54
N LYS A 273 50.40 -9.81 24.40
CA LYS A 273 49.44 -8.83 23.88
C LYS A 273 48.10 -9.46 23.48
N ALA A 274 48.11 -10.68 22.93
CA ALA A 274 46.87 -11.40 22.61
C ALA A 274 46.09 -11.80 23.88
N ALA A 275 46.80 -12.23 24.93
CA ALA A 275 46.20 -12.60 26.21
C ALA A 275 45.56 -11.40 26.92
N GLU A 276 46.23 -10.25 26.89
CA GLU A 276 45.70 -8.98 27.41
C GLU A 276 44.41 -8.56 26.69
N ARG A 277 44.36 -8.69 25.36
CA ARG A 277 43.15 -8.41 24.56
C ARG A 277 41.98 -9.32 24.86
N LEU A 278 42.23 -10.62 25.04
CA LEU A 278 41.18 -11.60 25.32
C LEU A 278 40.77 -11.63 26.80
N GLY A 279 41.47 -10.89 27.67
CA GLY A 279 41.23 -10.87 29.12
C GLY A 279 41.49 -12.22 29.79
N VAL A 280 42.37 -13.04 29.22
CA VAL A 280 42.73 -14.38 29.74
C VAL A 280 44.20 -14.44 30.16
N PRO A 281 44.55 -15.22 31.19
CA PRO A 281 45.94 -15.43 31.59
C PRO A 281 46.80 -15.97 30.43
N VAL A 282 48.01 -15.44 30.29
CA VAL A 282 48.98 -15.84 29.24
C VAL A 282 49.22 -17.36 29.24
N ASN A 283 49.21 -18.01 30.41
CA ASN A 283 49.41 -19.45 30.53
C ASN A 283 48.25 -20.24 29.87
N GLN A 284 47.01 -19.79 30.05
CA GLN A 284 45.83 -20.42 29.43
C GLN A 284 45.82 -20.21 27.91
N LEU A 285 46.22 -19.02 27.44
CA LEU A 285 46.34 -18.77 26.01
C LEU A 285 47.43 -19.65 25.37
N ARG A 286 48.59 -19.79 26.01
CA ARG A 286 49.69 -20.65 25.52
C ARG A 286 49.31 -22.13 25.46
N GLU A 287 48.57 -22.61 26.46
CA GLU A 287 48.04 -23.97 26.46
C GLU A 287 47.08 -24.17 25.28
N LYS A 288 46.16 -23.22 25.06
CA LYS A 288 45.22 -23.26 23.95
C LYS A 288 45.89 -23.12 22.57
N MET A 289 46.93 -22.29 22.45
CA MET A 289 47.77 -22.23 21.24
C MET A 289 48.45 -23.57 20.94
N ARG A 290 48.91 -24.27 21.98
CA ARG A 290 49.53 -25.60 21.86
C ARG A 290 48.52 -26.65 21.42
N GLU A 291 47.30 -26.61 21.98
CA GLU A 291 46.18 -27.48 21.55
C GLU A 291 45.80 -27.25 20.08
N LEU A 292 45.85 -25.99 19.62
CA LEU A 292 45.52 -25.60 18.25
C LEU A 292 46.68 -25.79 17.24
N GLY A 293 47.86 -26.22 17.70
CA GLY A 293 49.05 -26.37 16.85
C GLY A 293 49.61 -25.04 16.31
N ILE A 294 49.35 -23.93 16.99
CA ILE A 294 49.81 -22.59 16.58
C ILE A 294 51.07 -22.24 17.36
N GLY A 295 52.23 -22.24 16.69
CA GLY A 295 53.50 -21.74 17.24
C GLY A 295 54.38 -22.76 17.95
N SER A 296 54.77 -23.84 17.25
CA SER A 296 55.97 -24.62 17.57
C SER A 296 57.23 -23.93 17.07
#